data_AF-A0A4Q4BUK4-F1
#
_entry.id   AF-A0A4Q4BUK4-F1
#
_cell.length_a   1.000
_cell.length_b   1.000
_cell.length_c   1.000
_cell.angle_alpha   90.00
_cell.angle_beta   90.00
_cell.angle_gamma   90.00
#
_symmetry.space_group_name_H-M   'P 1'
#
loop_
_entity.id
_entity.type
_entity.pdbx_description
1 polymer ?
#
loop_
_entity_poly.entity_id
_entity_poly.type
_entity_poly.pdbx_seq_one_letter_code
_entity_poly.pdbx_strand_id
1 'polypeptide(L)'
;MSQPASVSAHNDQRQFVRSMVPRMIILAFMCILVQGLMGLSYMGAFGKPDAKNAPFLVVSHHEGNAGYIANKLNAVEGQPVRATISTDEKAALQQVREDKVVGVYVFNPSKTEKKGSDDLYYASAQGASRAQVAQTVGRNVADKAERGLKTHDLVKAAPDDARGTASFYLVLSWLVGAYLLPSAMTTAVGTRARSALGARMRLLLFAGYALLSGVVGTAIAQYGLDALRGDFWPIALMGAALVFAVSTFTYGLTSLFGTIGIGLSILIFVILGNPSAGGAFAYDVLPEPWRTVGPYLPNGAGVDAVRSLSYFGGVDLERPLWVVLAWAVAGLWMIWMVGNNTYRFSPQGVSEIEDDSVGVVGEFVEHHLPSHSEADASEAREPAEKDAGDADTADDTDVDADSDAGDHPAPRGRHAAPEPDESPRHDG
;
A
#
# COMPACT_ATOMS: atom_id res chain seq x y z
N MET A 1 36.23 -54.89 19.24
CA MET A 1 36.20 -53.52 19.79
C MET A 1 35.05 -52.78 19.16
N SER A 2 33.92 -52.66 19.88
CA SER A 2 32.77 -51.88 19.41
C SER A 2 32.95 -50.44 19.90
N GLN A 3 32.88 -49.45 19.00
CA GLN A 3 32.81 -48.05 19.43
C GLN A 3 31.46 -47.83 20.16
N PRO A 4 31.43 -47.09 21.28
CA PRO A 4 30.18 -46.81 21.99
C PRO A 4 29.29 -45.89 21.15
N ALA A 5 28.02 -46.26 20.98
CA ALA A 5 27.06 -45.57 20.11
C ALA A 5 26.84 -44.07 20.46
N SER A 6 27.13 -43.67 21.69
CA SER A 6 27.11 -42.26 22.11
C SER A 6 28.13 -41.38 21.37
N VAL A 7 29.25 -41.95 20.90
CA VAL A 7 30.29 -41.23 20.16
C VAL A 7 29.92 -41.03 18.68
N SER A 8 29.15 -41.95 18.08
CA SER A 8 28.66 -41.75 16.70
C SER A 8 27.60 -40.65 16.67
N ALA A 9 26.56 -40.73 17.51
CA ALA A 9 25.50 -39.72 17.57
C ALA A 9 26.03 -38.30 17.85
N HIS A 10 27.03 -38.15 18.73
CA HIS A 10 27.64 -36.86 19.03
C HIS A 10 28.56 -36.34 17.90
N ASN A 11 29.09 -37.22 17.05
CA ASN A 11 29.80 -36.84 15.83
C ASN A 11 28.83 -36.44 14.72
N ASP A 12 27.74 -37.18 14.53
CA ASP A 12 26.70 -36.89 13.52
C ASP A 12 26.05 -35.53 13.79
N GLN A 13 25.70 -35.25 15.05
CA GLN A 13 25.19 -33.94 15.48
C GLN A 13 26.19 -32.80 15.21
N ARG A 14 27.50 -33.02 15.42
CA ARG A 14 28.54 -32.03 15.11
C ARG A 14 28.74 -31.84 13.61
N GLN A 15 28.63 -32.90 12.80
CA GLN A 15 28.71 -32.80 11.34
C GLN A 15 27.49 -32.06 10.78
N PHE A 16 26.28 -32.35 11.25
CA PHE A 16 25.05 -31.64 10.92
C PHE A 16 25.15 -30.14 11.24
N VAL A 17 25.53 -29.78 12.48
CA VAL A 17 25.72 -28.36 12.84
C VAL A 17 26.78 -27.69 11.96
N ARG A 18 27.88 -28.40 11.64
CA ARG A 18 28.96 -27.86 10.82
C ARG A 18 28.58 -27.69 9.34
N SER A 19 27.63 -28.46 8.80
CA SER A 19 27.07 -28.25 7.45
C SER A 19 26.00 -27.16 7.42
N MET A 20 25.26 -27.00 8.52
CA MET A 20 24.18 -26.01 8.69
C MET A 20 24.70 -24.58 8.94
N VAL A 21 25.79 -24.42 9.70
CA VAL A 21 26.38 -23.10 10.03
C VAL A 21 26.72 -22.25 8.79
N PRO A 22 27.40 -22.76 7.73
CA PRO A 22 27.64 -21.99 6.51
C PRO A 22 26.34 -21.54 5.81
N ARG A 23 25.30 -22.39 5.77
CA ARG A 23 24.00 -22.04 5.18
C ARG A 23 23.31 -20.93 5.98
N MET A 24 23.31 -21.04 7.30
CA MET A 24 22.77 -20.01 8.20
C MET A 24 23.52 -18.68 8.11
N ILE A 25 24.85 -18.72 7.95
CA ILE A 25 25.66 -17.51 7.74
C ILE A 25 25.30 -16.85 6.40
N ILE A 26 25.16 -17.61 5.31
CA ILE A 26 24.74 -17.09 4.00
C ILE A 26 23.34 -16.46 4.09
N LEU A 27 22.39 -17.13 4.76
CA LEU A 27 21.04 -16.62 4.96
C LEU A 27 21.04 -15.32 5.78
N ALA A 28 21.83 -15.25 6.86
CA ALA A 28 21.99 -14.03 7.65
C ALA A 28 22.59 -12.87 6.83
N PHE A 29 23.61 -13.13 6.00
CA PHE A 29 24.16 -12.12 5.09
C PHE A 29 23.14 -11.66 4.03
N MET A 30 22.31 -12.56 3.50
CA MET A 30 21.23 -12.21 2.57
C MET A 30 20.15 -11.36 3.24
N CYS A 31 19.76 -11.66 4.47
CA CYS A 31 18.85 -10.83 5.26
C CYS A 31 19.41 -9.43 5.51
N ILE A 32 20.69 -9.31 5.88
CA ILE A 32 21.38 -8.02 6.06
C ILE A 32 21.46 -7.25 4.73
N LEU A 33 21.71 -7.94 3.61
CA LEU A 33 21.72 -7.32 2.29
C LEU A 33 20.34 -6.77 1.92
N VAL A 34 19.27 -7.55 2.10
CA VAL A 34 17.88 -7.11 1.85
C VAL A 34 17.51 -5.93 2.76
N GLN A 35 17.89 -5.97 4.04
CA GLN A 35 17.70 -4.85 4.98
C GLN A 35 18.45 -3.59 4.53
N GLY A 36 19.70 -3.72 4.10
CA GLY A 36 20.51 -2.62 3.59
C GLY A 36 19.94 -2.00 2.31
N LEU A 37 19.50 -2.84 1.37
CA LEU A 37 18.84 -2.42 0.14
C LEU A 37 17.49 -1.75 0.40
N MET A 38 16.70 -2.26 1.36
CA MET A 38 15.47 -1.61 1.83
C MET A 38 15.75 -0.22 2.40
N GLY A 39 16.70 -0.12 3.33
CA GLY A 39 17.11 1.16 3.92
C GLY A 39 17.57 2.15 2.86
N LEU A 40 18.44 1.72 1.94
CA LEU A 40 18.94 2.55 0.83
C LEU A 40 17.80 3.01 -0.10
N SER A 41 16.87 2.13 -0.46
CA SER A 41 15.78 2.47 -1.39
C SER A 41 14.77 3.44 -0.77
N TYR A 42 14.31 3.17 0.45
CA TYR A 42 13.34 4.02 1.15
C TYR A 42 13.95 5.35 1.60
N MET A 43 15.15 5.37 2.17
CA MET A 43 15.83 6.62 2.54
C MET A 43 16.30 7.41 1.31
N GLY A 44 16.65 6.73 0.22
CA GLY A 44 16.99 7.36 -1.05
C GLY A 44 15.79 8.07 -1.69
N ALA A 45 14.63 7.40 -1.73
CA ALA A 45 13.40 7.98 -2.26
C ALA A 45 12.82 9.10 -1.38
N PHE A 46 12.84 8.94 -0.05
CA PHE A 46 12.07 9.79 0.88
C PHE A 46 12.93 10.73 1.76
N GLY A 47 14.26 10.60 1.73
CA GLY A 47 15.14 11.35 2.64
C GLY A 47 15.30 12.84 2.30
N LYS A 48 15.11 13.21 1.03
CA LYS A 48 15.10 14.60 0.54
C LYS A 48 14.06 14.77 -0.59
N PRO A 49 12.76 14.84 -0.26
CA PRO A 49 11.72 15.16 -1.24
C PRO A 49 11.95 16.58 -1.76
N ASP A 50 12.35 16.68 -3.03
CA ASP A 50 12.76 17.92 -3.69
C ASP A 50 11.96 18.02 -4.98
N ALA A 51 10.89 18.82 -4.95
CA ALA A 51 10.02 19.01 -6.10
C ALA A 51 10.82 19.63 -7.26
N LYS A 52 10.68 19.10 -8.48
CA LYS A 52 11.40 19.64 -9.66
C LYS A 52 10.54 19.73 -10.89
N ASN A 53 10.38 20.95 -11.39
CA ASN A 53 9.70 21.27 -12.64
C ASN A 53 8.24 20.76 -12.72
N ALA A 54 7.57 20.64 -11.57
CA ALA A 54 6.21 20.14 -11.48
C ALA A 54 5.26 21.04 -12.32
N PRO A 55 4.44 20.51 -13.25
CA PRO A 55 3.72 21.36 -14.21
C PRO A 55 2.72 22.28 -13.51
N PHE A 56 2.78 23.58 -13.80
CA PHE A 56 1.96 24.58 -13.12
C PHE A 56 1.50 25.65 -14.13
N LEU A 57 0.29 26.19 -13.95
CA LEU A 57 -0.27 27.20 -14.86
C LEU A 57 -0.47 28.53 -14.16
N VAL A 58 -0.30 29.61 -14.92
CA VAL A 58 -0.63 30.98 -14.53
C VAL A 58 -1.64 31.53 -15.51
N VAL A 59 -2.79 31.95 -14.99
CA VAL A 59 -3.85 32.58 -15.78
C VAL A 59 -3.90 34.08 -15.47
N SER A 60 -3.97 34.89 -16.51
CA SER A 60 -4.28 36.32 -16.41
C SER A 60 -4.99 36.76 -17.68
N HIS A 61 -6.04 37.57 -17.53
CA HIS A 61 -6.73 38.21 -18.67
C HIS A 61 -5.88 39.26 -19.40
N HIS A 62 -4.67 39.57 -18.92
CA HIS A 62 -3.68 40.41 -19.59
C HIS A 62 -2.32 39.69 -19.60
N GLU A 63 -1.81 39.39 -20.81
CA GLU A 63 -0.64 38.51 -21.02
C GLU A 63 0.63 38.97 -20.26
N GLY A 64 0.89 40.27 -20.22
CA GLY A 64 2.08 40.84 -19.58
C GLY A 64 2.23 40.49 -18.08
N ASN A 65 1.12 40.32 -17.36
CA ASN A 65 1.15 39.97 -15.95
C ASN A 65 1.36 38.47 -15.72
N ALA A 66 0.82 37.60 -16.61
CA ALA A 66 1.02 36.15 -16.51
C ALA A 66 2.51 35.77 -16.64
N GLY A 67 3.21 36.36 -17.61
CA GLY A 67 4.64 36.11 -17.82
C GLY A 67 5.51 36.51 -16.61
N TYR A 68 5.21 37.64 -15.98
CA TYR A 68 5.92 38.08 -14.77
C TYR A 68 5.72 37.12 -13.58
N ILE A 69 4.49 36.66 -13.36
CA ILE A 69 4.15 35.74 -12.27
C ILE A 69 4.74 34.34 -12.54
N ALA A 70 4.66 33.85 -13.78
CA ALA A 70 5.30 32.59 -14.18
C ALA A 70 6.81 32.63 -13.97
N ASN A 71 7.48 33.74 -14.33
CA ASN A 71 8.90 33.93 -14.06
C ASN A 71 9.22 33.97 -12.56
N LYS A 72 8.37 34.59 -11.72
CA LYS A 72 8.53 34.54 -10.25
C LYS A 72 8.39 33.13 -9.68
N LEU A 73 7.45 32.34 -10.17
CA LEU A 73 7.25 30.93 -9.78
C LEU A 73 8.45 30.06 -10.18
N ASN A 74 8.95 30.25 -11.41
CA ASN A 74 10.13 29.55 -11.93
C ASN A 74 11.45 29.99 -11.25
N ALA A 75 11.49 31.19 -10.66
CA ALA A 75 12.64 31.72 -9.91
C ALA A 75 12.67 31.32 -8.43
N VAL A 76 11.76 30.46 -7.96
CA VAL A 76 11.83 29.87 -6.61
C VAL A 76 13.03 28.92 -6.55
N GLU A 77 13.81 29.01 -5.48
CA GLU A 77 14.97 28.13 -5.24
C GLU A 77 14.56 26.65 -5.28
N GLY A 78 15.39 25.81 -5.91
CA GLY A 78 15.06 24.40 -6.21
C GLY A 78 14.27 24.17 -7.51
N GLN A 79 13.65 25.21 -8.08
CA GLN A 79 12.74 25.12 -9.25
C GLN A 79 11.59 24.11 -9.04
N PRO A 80 10.78 24.27 -7.97
CA PRO A 80 9.74 23.31 -7.58
C PRO A 80 8.66 23.13 -8.63
N VAL A 81 8.38 24.16 -9.41
CA VAL A 81 7.37 24.16 -10.48
C VAL A 81 7.95 24.60 -11.80
N ARG A 82 7.33 24.17 -12.89
CA ARG A 82 7.51 24.70 -14.24
C ARG A 82 6.23 25.43 -14.62
N ALA A 83 6.17 26.71 -14.26
CA ALA A 83 5.05 27.59 -14.53
C ALA A 83 5.02 28.02 -16.01
N THR A 84 3.89 27.76 -16.66
CA THR A 84 3.55 28.24 -18.01
C THR A 84 2.30 29.13 -17.97
N ILE A 85 2.07 29.91 -19.02
CA ILE A 85 0.95 30.87 -19.07
C ILE A 85 -0.25 30.33 -19.85
N SER A 86 -1.45 30.71 -19.44
CA SER A 86 -2.70 30.54 -20.19
C SER A 86 -3.54 31.82 -20.13
N THR A 87 -4.29 32.11 -21.19
CA THR A 87 -5.32 33.18 -21.20
C THR A 87 -6.73 32.63 -20.96
N ASP A 88 -6.92 31.31 -21.13
CA ASP A 88 -8.18 30.61 -20.85
C ASP A 88 -8.10 29.95 -19.46
N GLU A 89 -8.91 30.47 -18.54
CA GLU A 89 -9.09 29.94 -17.19
C GLU A 89 -9.77 28.56 -17.21
N LYS A 90 -10.82 28.37 -18.03
CA LYS A 90 -11.57 27.11 -18.06
C LYS A 90 -10.70 25.97 -18.56
N ALA A 91 -9.92 26.20 -19.61
CA ALA A 91 -8.95 25.22 -20.11
C ALA A 91 -7.84 24.92 -19.09
N ALA A 92 -7.41 25.91 -18.31
CA ALA A 92 -6.41 25.72 -17.25
C ALA A 92 -6.97 24.91 -16.06
N LEU A 93 -8.18 25.24 -15.58
CA LEU A 93 -8.86 24.49 -14.52
C LEU A 93 -9.17 23.05 -14.94
N GLN A 94 -9.49 22.83 -16.23
CA GLN A 94 -9.70 21.49 -16.77
C GLN A 94 -8.40 20.64 -16.71
N GLN A 95 -7.22 21.22 -16.95
CA GLN A 95 -5.95 20.48 -16.82
C GLN A 95 -5.65 20.02 -15.39
N VAL A 96 -6.15 20.72 -14.35
CA VAL A 96 -6.07 20.25 -12.95
C VAL A 96 -7.02 19.07 -12.73
N ARG A 97 -8.22 19.11 -13.33
CA ARG A 97 -9.21 18.02 -13.31
C ARG A 97 -8.81 16.79 -14.12
N GLU A 98 -7.77 16.90 -14.93
CA GLU A 98 -7.20 15.81 -15.73
C GLU A 98 -5.82 15.35 -15.20
N ASP A 99 -5.42 15.75 -13.98
CA ASP A 99 -4.12 15.44 -13.33
C ASP A 99 -2.84 15.92 -14.08
N LYS A 100 -3.02 16.71 -15.15
CA LYS A 100 -1.93 17.19 -16.03
C LYS A 100 -1.08 18.29 -15.41
N VAL A 101 -1.66 19.09 -14.50
CA VAL A 101 -0.94 20.16 -13.78
C VAL A 101 -1.26 20.13 -12.28
N VAL A 102 -0.26 20.50 -11.47
CA VAL A 102 -0.31 20.50 -10.00
C VAL A 102 -1.20 21.63 -9.47
N GLY A 103 -1.28 22.73 -10.20
CA GLY A 103 -2.13 23.85 -9.86
C GLY A 103 -2.17 24.95 -10.91
N VAL A 104 -3.15 25.84 -10.74
CA VAL A 104 -3.42 27.01 -11.57
C VAL A 104 -3.50 28.22 -10.64
N TYR A 105 -2.64 29.21 -10.86
CA TYR A 105 -2.68 30.50 -10.19
C TYR A 105 -3.39 31.51 -11.09
N VAL A 106 -4.57 31.96 -10.68
CA VAL A 106 -5.36 32.98 -11.39
C VAL A 106 -5.07 34.34 -10.78
N PHE A 107 -4.49 35.23 -11.58
CA PHE A 107 -4.19 36.60 -11.17
C PHE A 107 -5.39 37.51 -11.39
N ASN A 108 -5.92 38.07 -10.29
CA ASN A 108 -7.11 38.91 -10.29
C ASN A 108 -6.75 40.38 -10.05
N PRO A 109 -6.66 41.22 -11.10
CA PRO A 109 -6.42 42.66 -10.95
C PRO A 109 -7.69 43.37 -10.42
N SER A 110 -7.95 43.22 -9.12
CA SER A 110 -8.96 43.99 -8.39
C SER A 110 -8.66 45.49 -8.48
N LYS A 111 -9.60 46.26 -9.04
CA LYS A 111 -9.51 47.73 -9.14
C LYS A 111 -10.01 48.45 -7.88
N THR A 112 -10.62 47.72 -6.95
CA THR A 112 -11.38 48.25 -5.81
C THR A 112 -10.80 47.88 -4.45
N GLU A 113 -10.00 46.82 -4.35
CA GLU A 113 -9.33 46.43 -3.11
C GLU A 113 -7.94 47.07 -2.99
N LYS A 114 -7.61 47.62 -1.81
CA LYS A 114 -6.24 48.09 -1.50
C LYS A 114 -5.18 46.97 -1.57
N LYS A 115 -5.60 45.72 -1.44
CA LYS A 115 -4.76 44.51 -1.49
C LYS A 115 -5.53 43.44 -2.24
N GLY A 116 -5.33 43.35 -3.56
CA GLY A 116 -6.07 42.40 -4.40
C GLY A 116 -5.81 40.94 -4.00
N SER A 117 -6.85 40.10 -4.10
CA SER A 117 -6.78 38.66 -3.82
C SER A 117 -6.70 37.83 -5.09
N ASP A 118 -5.66 37.01 -5.22
CA ASP A 118 -5.53 36.00 -6.26
C ASP A 118 -6.17 34.67 -5.82
N ASP A 119 -6.43 33.78 -6.78
CA ASP A 119 -6.98 32.44 -6.55
C ASP A 119 -5.98 31.36 -6.97
N LEU A 120 -5.76 30.37 -6.11
CA LEU A 120 -4.98 29.17 -6.39
C LEU A 120 -5.92 27.96 -6.46
N TYR A 121 -5.98 27.33 -7.62
CA TYR A 121 -6.69 26.08 -7.83
C TYR A 121 -5.71 24.90 -7.86
N TYR A 122 -6.03 23.83 -7.14
CA TYR A 122 -5.25 22.60 -7.08
C TYR A 122 -6.21 21.40 -6.88
N ALA A 123 -5.68 20.19 -6.81
CA ALA A 123 -6.46 19.00 -6.48
C ALA A 123 -5.74 18.15 -5.43
N SER A 124 -6.34 17.97 -4.24
CA SER A 124 -5.73 17.12 -3.19
C SER A 124 -5.72 15.64 -3.56
N ALA A 125 -6.63 15.19 -4.43
CA ALA A 125 -6.64 13.84 -4.98
C ALA A 125 -5.37 13.48 -5.80
N GLN A 126 -4.58 14.46 -6.24
CA GLN A 126 -3.29 14.23 -6.90
C GLN A 126 -2.18 13.78 -5.91
N GLY A 127 -2.49 13.73 -4.61
CA GLY A 127 -1.58 13.38 -3.52
C GLY A 127 -1.16 14.60 -2.71
N ALA A 128 -1.03 14.43 -1.38
CA ALA A 128 -0.76 15.54 -0.47
C ALA A 128 0.55 16.29 -0.77
N SER A 129 1.59 15.60 -1.26
CA SER A 129 2.86 16.23 -1.64
C SER A 129 2.70 17.22 -2.81
N ARG A 130 1.91 16.87 -3.84
CA ARG A 130 1.57 17.79 -4.96
C ARG A 130 0.77 18.99 -4.48
N ALA A 131 -0.28 18.76 -3.69
CA ALA A 131 -1.10 19.83 -3.12
C ALA A 131 -0.29 20.79 -2.24
N GLN A 132 0.63 20.26 -1.42
CA GLN A 132 1.54 21.05 -0.59
C GLN A 132 2.49 21.90 -1.45
N VAL A 133 3.08 21.35 -2.52
CA VAL A 133 3.92 22.11 -3.46
C VAL A 133 3.14 23.28 -4.06
N ALA A 134 1.94 23.04 -4.61
CA ALA A 134 1.11 24.13 -5.16
C ALA A 134 0.79 25.22 -4.13
N GLN A 135 0.38 24.83 -2.92
CA GLN A 135 0.04 25.78 -1.85
C GLN A 135 1.24 26.59 -1.38
N THR A 136 2.38 25.95 -1.10
CA THR A 136 3.60 26.63 -0.64
C THR A 136 4.13 27.57 -1.72
N VAL A 137 4.21 27.13 -2.97
CA VAL A 137 4.71 27.94 -4.08
C VAL A 137 3.77 29.12 -4.38
N GLY A 138 2.45 28.89 -4.40
CA GLY A 138 1.46 29.95 -4.58
C GLY A 138 1.47 30.99 -3.47
N ARG A 139 1.50 30.56 -2.19
CA ARG A 139 1.60 31.47 -1.02
C ARG A 139 2.88 32.30 -1.07
N ASN A 140 4.03 31.67 -1.29
CA ASN A 140 5.33 32.36 -1.39
C ASN A 140 5.36 33.46 -2.47
N VAL A 141 4.61 33.30 -3.56
CA VAL A 141 4.49 34.33 -4.62
C VAL A 141 3.48 35.42 -4.25
N ALA A 142 2.34 35.06 -3.67
CA ALA A 142 1.34 36.03 -3.21
C ALA A 142 1.89 36.91 -2.06
N ASP A 143 2.58 36.32 -1.09
CA ASP A 143 3.21 37.03 0.04
C ASP A 143 4.29 38.00 -0.44
N LYS A 144 5.18 37.56 -1.35
CA LYS A 144 6.20 38.43 -2.01
C LYS A 144 5.61 39.47 -2.97
N ALA A 145 4.34 39.38 -3.31
CA ALA A 145 3.62 40.39 -4.07
C ALA A 145 2.75 41.30 -3.18
N GLU A 146 2.75 41.05 -1.86
CA GLU A 146 1.83 41.65 -0.89
C GLU A 146 0.36 41.54 -1.33
N ARG A 147 -0.08 40.34 -1.72
CA ARG A 147 -1.45 40.05 -2.17
C ARG A 147 -2.15 39.02 -1.29
N GLY A 148 -3.47 38.97 -1.37
CA GLY A 148 -4.25 37.88 -0.76
C GLY A 148 -4.19 36.63 -1.65
N LEU A 149 -4.33 35.44 -1.05
CA LEU A 149 -4.47 34.19 -1.79
C LEU A 149 -5.63 33.35 -1.23
N LYS A 150 -6.61 33.05 -2.08
CA LYS A 150 -7.68 32.08 -1.79
C LYS A 150 -7.32 30.76 -2.44
N THR A 151 -7.60 29.65 -1.75
CA THR A 151 -7.20 28.31 -2.20
C THR A 151 -8.43 27.44 -2.45
N HIS A 152 -8.55 26.90 -3.66
CA HIS A 152 -9.69 26.11 -4.12
C HIS A 152 -9.25 24.70 -4.50
N ASP A 153 -9.79 23.70 -3.81
CA ASP A 153 -9.56 22.30 -4.12
C ASP A 153 -10.62 21.81 -5.12
N LEU A 154 -10.22 21.65 -6.39
CA LEU A 154 -11.10 21.28 -7.50
C LEU A 154 -11.50 19.81 -7.51
N VAL A 155 -10.63 18.93 -6.99
CA VAL A 155 -10.82 17.48 -6.91
C VAL A 155 -10.29 17.03 -5.54
N LYS A 156 -11.20 17.03 -4.57
CA LYS A 156 -10.91 16.68 -3.18
C LYS A 156 -10.63 15.19 -3.05
N ALA A 157 -9.57 14.83 -2.34
CA ALA A 157 -9.37 13.48 -1.81
C ALA A 157 -10.55 13.06 -0.92
N ALA A 158 -10.72 11.75 -0.70
CA ALA A 158 -11.67 11.25 0.29
C ALA A 158 -11.34 11.82 1.69
N PRO A 159 -12.33 12.10 2.56
CA PRO A 159 -12.08 12.64 3.91
C PRO A 159 -11.11 11.78 4.72
N ASP A 160 -11.27 10.46 4.63
CA ASP A 160 -10.44 9.46 5.32
C ASP A 160 -9.14 9.11 4.56
N ASP A 161 -8.92 9.70 3.37
CA ASP A 161 -7.64 9.70 2.64
C ASP A 161 -6.98 11.09 2.69
N ALA A 162 -6.89 11.68 3.87
CA ALA A 162 -6.31 13.02 4.11
C ALA A 162 -4.86 13.19 3.63
N ARG A 163 -4.16 12.12 3.23
CA ARG A 163 -2.80 12.15 2.64
C ARG A 163 -2.76 11.81 1.14
N GLY A 164 -3.85 11.36 0.52
CA GLY A 164 -3.88 10.92 -0.88
C GLY A 164 -3.10 9.62 -1.13
N THR A 165 -3.06 8.74 -0.12
CA THR A 165 -2.26 7.51 -0.05
C THR A 165 -3.09 6.23 -0.07
N ALA A 166 -4.43 6.28 0.01
CA ALA A 166 -5.28 5.08 0.00
C ALA A 166 -5.08 4.23 -1.27
N SER A 167 -4.91 4.89 -2.43
CA SER A 167 -4.59 4.20 -3.70
C SER A 167 -3.27 3.41 -3.62
N PHE A 168 -2.27 3.93 -2.91
CA PHE A 168 -1.00 3.26 -2.69
C PHE A 168 -1.13 2.06 -1.76
N TYR A 169 -1.87 2.18 -0.65
CA TYR A 169 -2.05 1.06 0.27
C TYR A 169 -2.92 -0.07 -0.32
N LEU A 170 -3.92 0.25 -1.15
CA LEU A 170 -4.67 -0.75 -1.90
C LEU A 170 -3.78 -1.50 -2.90
N VAL A 171 -2.97 -0.78 -3.68
CA VAL A 171 -2.04 -1.40 -4.64
C VAL A 171 -0.96 -2.21 -3.93
N LEU A 172 -0.43 -1.73 -2.81
CA LEU A 172 0.51 -2.46 -1.97
C LEU A 172 -0.08 -3.78 -1.45
N SER A 173 -1.33 -3.77 -0.97
CA SER A 173 -1.98 -4.99 -0.45
C SER A 173 -2.22 -6.03 -1.54
N TRP A 174 -2.64 -5.60 -2.74
CA TRP A 174 -2.72 -6.46 -3.92
C TRP A 174 -1.38 -7.05 -4.32
N LEU A 175 -0.33 -6.23 -4.40
CA LEU A 175 1.00 -6.71 -4.79
C LEU A 175 1.60 -7.70 -3.81
N VAL A 176 1.40 -7.48 -2.50
CA VAL A 176 1.79 -8.44 -1.45
C VAL A 176 1.13 -9.80 -1.71
N GLY A 177 -0.19 -9.85 -1.91
CA GLY A 177 -0.87 -11.10 -2.29
C GLY A 177 -0.35 -11.69 -3.60
N ALA A 178 -0.13 -10.84 -4.61
CA ALA A 178 0.24 -11.23 -5.96
C ALA A 178 1.60 -11.94 -6.05
N TYR A 179 2.62 -11.55 -5.28
CA TYR A 179 3.90 -12.29 -5.26
C TYR A 179 3.91 -13.39 -4.19
N LEU A 180 3.17 -13.26 -3.08
CA LEU A 180 3.16 -14.27 -2.01
C LEU A 180 2.54 -15.60 -2.46
N LEU A 181 1.38 -15.59 -3.12
CA LEU A 181 0.72 -16.84 -3.54
C LEU A 181 1.61 -17.68 -4.47
N PRO A 182 2.19 -17.15 -5.57
CA PRO A 182 3.14 -17.91 -6.39
C PRO A 182 4.35 -18.38 -5.60
N SER A 183 4.92 -17.54 -4.73
CA SER A 183 6.10 -17.90 -3.94
C SER A 183 5.82 -19.10 -3.03
N ALA A 184 4.75 -19.03 -2.24
CA ALA A 184 4.31 -20.11 -1.35
C ALA A 184 3.89 -21.38 -2.13
N MET A 185 3.23 -21.22 -3.28
CA MET A 185 2.92 -22.35 -4.16
C MET A 185 4.19 -23.01 -4.72
N THR A 186 5.24 -22.23 -5.03
CA THR A 186 6.50 -22.79 -5.53
C THR A 186 7.35 -23.46 -4.46
N THR A 187 7.25 -23.05 -3.20
CA THR A 187 7.89 -23.77 -2.08
C THR A 187 7.12 -25.04 -1.72
N ALA A 188 5.78 -25.02 -1.70
CA ALA A 188 4.97 -26.17 -1.31
C ALA A 188 4.78 -27.23 -2.43
N VAL A 189 4.66 -26.81 -3.69
CA VAL A 189 4.31 -27.69 -4.84
C VAL A 189 5.42 -27.69 -5.91
N GLY A 190 6.59 -27.13 -5.59
CA GLY A 190 7.74 -27.07 -6.48
C GLY A 190 7.66 -26.01 -7.60
N THR A 191 8.83 -25.55 -8.01
CA THR A 191 9.03 -24.39 -8.90
C THR A 191 8.46 -24.58 -10.31
N ARG A 192 8.49 -25.80 -10.87
CA ARG A 192 8.09 -26.08 -12.26
C ARG A 192 6.88 -27.00 -12.37
N ALA A 193 5.99 -26.70 -13.33
CA ALA A 193 4.86 -27.56 -13.64
C ALA A 193 5.29 -28.79 -14.45
N ARG A 194 5.12 -29.99 -13.88
CA ARG A 194 5.52 -31.28 -14.50
C ARG A 194 4.69 -31.68 -15.73
N SER A 195 3.54 -31.03 -15.99
CA SER A 195 2.71 -31.27 -17.18
C SER A 195 2.01 -30.00 -17.66
N ALA A 196 1.65 -29.95 -18.94
CA ALA A 196 0.92 -28.82 -19.52
C ALA A 196 -0.45 -28.59 -18.84
N LEU A 197 -1.08 -29.65 -18.31
CA LEU A 197 -2.29 -29.54 -17.50
C LEU A 197 -1.99 -28.85 -16.16
N GLY A 198 -0.89 -29.21 -15.49
CA GLY A 198 -0.45 -28.54 -14.26
C GLY A 198 -0.12 -27.06 -14.47
N ALA A 199 0.51 -26.71 -15.61
CA ALA A 199 0.75 -25.30 -15.96
C ALA A 199 -0.55 -24.52 -16.15
N ARG A 200 -1.55 -25.11 -16.83
CA ARG A 200 -2.88 -24.51 -16.98
C ARG A 200 -3.60 -24.36 -15.64
N MET A 201 -3.53 -25.36 -14.76
CA MET A 201 -4.13 -25.29 -13.41
C MET A 201 -3.51 -24.17 -12.57
N ARG A 202 -2.19 -23.98 -12.61
CA ARG A 202 -1.50 -22.86 -11.94
C ARG A 202 -1.94 -21.50 -12.49
N LEU A 203 -2.07 -21.37 -13.81
CA LEU A 203 -2.57 -20.14 -14.44
C LEU A 203 -4.06 -19.86 -14.09
N LEU A 204 -4.91 -20.89 -14.05
CA LEU A 204 -6.30 -20.77 -13.62
C LEU A 204 -6.43 -20.38 -12.14
N LEU A 205 -5.57 -20.92 -11.28
CA LEU A 205 -5.46 -20.52 -9.88
C LEU A 205 -5.10 -19.04 -9.76
N PHE A 206 -4.08 -18.56 -10.51
CA PHE A 206 -3.72 -17.14 -10.50
C PHE A 206 -4.82 -16.25 -11.07
N ALA A 207 -5.54 -16.67 -12.11
CA ALA A 207 -6.67 -15.91 -12.65
C ALA A 207 -7.84 -15.80 -11.65
N GLY A 208 -8.22 -16.92 -11.02
CA GLY A 208 -9.27 -16.94 -10.00
C GLY A 208 -8.88 -16.14 -8.75
N TYR A 209 -7.64 -16.32 -8.27
CA TYR A 209 -7.09 -15.54 -7.16
C TYR A 209 -7.04 -14.04 -7.47
N ALA A 210 -6.61 -13.67 -8.68
CA ALA A 210 -6.54 -12.28 -9.09
C ALA A 210 -7.91 -11.59 -9.12
N LEU A 211 -8.93 -12.25 -9.69
CA LEU A 211 -10.31 -11.74 -9.67
C LEU A 211 -10.82 -11.57 -8.23
N LEU A 212 -10.61 -12.57 -7.36
CA LEU A 212 -11.01 -12.49 -5.95
C LEU A 212 -10.25 -11.40 -5.21
N SER A 213 -8.94 -11.28 -5.40
CA SER A 213 -8.09 -10.28 -4.76
C SER A 213 -8.47 -8.86 -5.18
N GLY A 214 -8.73 -8.62 -6.47
CA GLY A 214 -9.27 -7.37 -6.99
C GLY A 214 -10.57 -6.98 -6.31
N VAL A 215 -11.58 -7.86 -6.35
CA VAL A 215 -12.89 -7.65 -5.71
C VAL A 215 -12.78 -7.41 -4.20
N VAL A 216 -12.02 -8.23 -3.48
CA VAL A 216 -11.87 -8.12 -2.01
C VAL A 216 -11.12 -6.84 -1.63
N GLY A 217 -10.03 -6.50 -2.31
CA GLY A 217 -9.28 -5.28 -2.04
C GLY A 217 -10.10 -4.02 -2.28
N THR A 218 -10.83 -3.94 -3.41
CA THR A 218 -11.73 -2.82 -3.68
C THR A 218 -12.89 -2.76 -2.68
N ALA A 219 -13.47 -3.90 -2.28
CA ALA A 219 -14.52 -3.93 -1.28
C ALA A 219 -14.04 -3.45 0.10
N ILE A 220 -12.84 -3.83 0.53
CA ILE A 220 -12.23 -3.30 1.76
C ILE A 220 -12.01 -1.80 1.64
N ALA A 221 -11.44 -1.32 0.53
CA ALA A 221 -11.13 0.09 0.36
C ALA A 221 -12.36 1.01 0.23
N GLN A 222 -13.41 0.58 -0.47
CA GLN A 222 -14.62 1.38 -0.70
C GLN A 222 -15.72 1.15 0.35
N TYR A 223 -16.00 -0.10 0.72
CA TYR A 223 -17.13 -0.42 1.61
C TYR A 223 -16.70 -0.71 3.06
N GLY A 224 -15.47 -1.17 3.27
CA GLY A 224 -14.93 -1.41 4.61
C GLY A 224 -14.34 -0.16 5.27
N LEU A 225 -13.77 0.76 4.49
CA LEU A 225 -12.98 1.89 4.98
C LEU A 225 -13.37 3.27 4.41
N ASP A 226 -14.27 3.35 3.41
CA ASP A 226 -14.63 4.57 2.64
C ASP A 226 -13.42 5.41 2.16
N ALA A 227 -12.28 4.75 1.96
CA ALA A 227 -10.99 5.39 1.71
C ALA A 227 -10.77 5.75 0.23
N LEU A 228 -11.58 5.20 -0.68
CA LEU A 228 -11.51 5.46 -2.12
C LEU A 228 -12.90 5.63 -2.72
N ARG A 229 -12.99 6.56 -3.68
CA ARG A 229 -14.19 6.83 -4.48
C ARG A 229 -14.10 6.16 -5.85
N GLY A 230 -15.06 6.42 -6.72
CA GLY A 230 -15.11 5.92 -8.11
C GLY A 230 -15.79 4.56 -8.26
N ASP A 231 -15.91 4.12 -9.51
CA ASP A 231 -16.67 2.91 -9.84
C ASP A 231 -15.94 1.64 -9.36
N PHE A 232 -16.68 0.78 -8.64
CA PHE A 232 -16.17 -0.46 -8.05
C PHE A 232 -15.52 -1.39 -9.09
N TRP A 233 -16.21 -1.68 -10.19
CA TRP A 233 -15.78 -2.70 -11.15
C TRP A 233 -14.50 -2.32 -11.92
N PRO A 234 -14.32 -1.10 -12.45
CA PRO A 234 -13.04 -0.69 -13.03
C PRO A 234 -11.86 -0.83 -12.07
N ILE A 235 -12.02 -0.43 -10.80
CA ILE A 235 -10.95 -0.52 -9.81
C ILE A 235 -10.65 -1.99 -9.45
N ALA A 236 -11.68 -2.82 -9.25
CA ALA A 236 -11.53 -4.25 -8.97
C ALA A 236 -10.89 -5.01 -10.14
N LEU A 237 -11.26 -4.69 -11.39
CA LEU A 237 -10.68 -5.29 -12.60
C LEU A 237 -9.24 -4.83 -12.83
N MET A 238 -8.90 -3.57 -12.52
CA MET A 238 -7.51 -3.09 -12.55
C MET A 238 -6.66 -3.83 -11.50
N GLY A 239 -7.20 -4.01 -10.28
CA GLY A 239 -6.57 -4.82 -9.24
C GLY A 239 -6.36 -6.27 -9.68
N ALA A 240 -7.36 -6.90 -10.31
CA ALA A 240 -7.23 -8.24 -10.85
C ALA A 240 -6.17 -8.33 -11.96
N ALA A 241 -6.15 -7.39 -12.91
CA ALA A 241 -5.13 -7.35 -13.96
C ALA A 241 -3.72 -7.22 -13.36
N LEU A 242 -3.56 -6.36 -12.36
CA LEU A 242 -2.31 -6.14 -11.64
C LEU A 242 -1.84 -7.39 -10.89
N VAL A 243 -2.73 -8.01 -10.10
CA VAL A 243 -2.44 -9.25 -9.35
C VAL A 243 -2.06 -10.36 -10.30
N PHE A 244 -2.79 -10.55 -11.40
CA PHE A 244 -2.48 -11.57 -12.39
C PHE A 244 -1.11 -11.34 -13.07
N ALA A 245 -0.81 -10.09 -13.43
CA ALA A 245 0.48 -9.73 -14.03
C ALA A 245 1.65 -10.06 -13.10
N VAL A 246 1.56 -9.66 -11.84
CA VAL A 246 2.62 -9.89 -10.85
C VAL A 246 2.69 -11.35 -10.43
N SER A 247 1.56 -12.05 -10.27
CA SER A 247 1.56 -13.49 -9.97
C SER A 247 2.20 -14.33 -11.08
N THR A 248 1.85 -14.08 -12.34
CA THR A 248 2.45 -14.79 -13.48
C THR A 248 3.92 -14.43 -13.66
N PHE A 249 4.31 -13.17 -13.42
CA PHE A 249 5.71 -12.76 -13.47
C PHE A 249 6.56 -13.41 -12.37
N THR A 250 6.12 -13.37 -11.11
CA THR A 250 6.78 -14.06 -9.99
C THR A 250 6.89 -15.54 -10.24
N TYR A 251 5.83 -16.20 -10.72
CA TYR A 251 5.87 -17.62 -11.06
C TYR A 251 6.83 -17.94 -12.22
N GLY A 252 6.94 -17.04 -13.21
CA GLY A 252 7.92 -17.15 -14.29
C GLY A 252 9.36 -17.05 -13.77
N LEU A 253 9.64 -16.10 -12.87
CA LEU A 253 10.95 -15.97 -12.22
C LEU A 253 11.32 -17.21 -11.39
N THR A 254 10.41 -17.73 -10.56
CA THR A 254 10.70 -18.94 -9.76
C THR A 254 10.81 -20.20 -10.62
N SER A 255 10.07 -20.28 -11.73
CA SER A 255 10.22 -21.36 -12.72
C SER A 255 11.60 -21.37 -13.40
N LEU A 256 12.19 -20.20 -13.63
CA LEU A 256 13.51 -20.01 -14.25
C LEU A 256 14.65 -20.18 -13.23
N PHE A 257 14.61 -19.43 -12.14
CA PHE A 257 15.72 -19.23 -11.19
C PHE A 257 15.55 -19.99 -9.86
N GLY A 258 14.52 -20.81 -9.72
CA GLY A 258 14.24 -21.51 -8.47
C GLY A 258 13.92 -20.54 -7.33
N THR A 259 14.40 -20.85 -6.13
CA THR A 259 14.17 -20.04 -4.93
C THR A 259 14.71 -18.60 -5.05
N ILE A 260 15.77 -18.39 -5.85
CA ILE A 260 16.31 -17.05 -6.15
C ILE A 260 15.26 -16.16 -6.83
N GLY A 261 14.33 -16.74 -7.60
CA GLY A 261 13.22 -16.01 -8.23
C GLY A 261 12.27 -15.31 -7.25
N ILE A 262 12.16 -15.81 -6.02
CA ILE A 262 11.41 -15.17 -4.93
C ILE A 262 12.14 -13.88 -4.52
N GLY A 263 13.45 -13.97 -4.26
CA GLY A 263 14.29 -12.82 -3.91
C GLY A 263 14.31 -11.74 -5.00
N LEU A 264 14.37 -12.14 -6.27
CA LEU A 264 14.25 -11.21 -7.41
C LEU A 264 12.88 -10.52 -7.47
N SER A 265 11.80 -11.24 -7.16
CA SER A 265 10.45 -10.65 -7.09
C SER A 265 10.35 -9.62 -5.95
N ILE A 266 10.94 -9.91 -4.79
CA ILE A 266 11.01 -8.96 -3.66
C ILE A 266 11.84 -7.72 -4.03
N LEU A 267 12.97 -7.91 -4.73
CA LEU A 267 13.82 -6.82 -5.20
C LEU A 267 13.07 -5.88 -6.17
N ILE A 268 12.33 -6.44 -7.11
CA ILE A 268 11.57 -5.67 -8.10
C ILE A 268 10.35 -4.99 -7.45
N PHE A 269 9.45 -5.74 -6.82
CA PHE A 269 8.15 -5.21 -6.39
C PHE A 269 8.19 -4.51 -5.03
N VAL A 270 9.10 -4.89 -4.12
CA VAL A 270 9.10 -4.35 -2.75
C VAL A 270 10.24 -3.35 -2.55
N ILE A 271 11.48 -3.72 -2.89
CA ILE A 271 12.65 -2.82 -2.72
C ILE A 271 12.58 -1.64 -3.70
N LEU A 272 12.40 -1.93 -5.00
CA LEU A 272 12.37 -0.89 -6.03
C LEU A 272 10.96 -0.34 -6.26
N GLY A 273 9.96 -1.22 -6.31
CA GLY A 273 8.56 -0.88 -6.63
C GLY A 273 7.89 0.06 -5.63
N ASN A 274 7.92 -0.25 -4.33
CA ASN A 274 7.17 0.53 -3.35
C ASN A 274 7.65 1.99 -3.21
N PRO A 275 8.96 2.30 -3.08
CA PRO A 275 9.41 3.68 -2.96
C PRO A 275 9.26 4.50 -4.25
N SER A 276 9.16 3.83 -5.39
CA SER A 276 8.94 4.47 -6.70
C SER A 276 7.47 4.59 -7.11
N ALA A 277 6.52 4.04 -6.35
CA ALA A 277 5.11 3.89 -6.78
C ALA A 277 4.27 5.18 -6.90
N GLY A 278 4.84 6.39 -6.77
CA GLY A 278 4.07 7.64 -6.83
C GLY A 278 3.01 7.80 -5.72
N GLY A 279 3.12 7.02 -4.64
CA GLY A 279 2.13 6.89 -3.57
C GLY A 279 2.32 7.89 -2.44
N ALA A 280 3.32 7.65 -1.59
CA ALA A 280 3.65 8.53 -0.46
C ALA A 280 4.14 9.91 -0.91
N PHE A 281 4.92 9.96 -2.00
CA PHE A 281 5.33 11.17 -2.69
C PHE A 281 4.99 11.02 -4.17
N ALA A 282 4.46 12.08 -4.79
CA ALA A 282 4.23 12.12 -6.23
C ALA A 282 5.57 12.11 -7.00
N TYR A 283 5.56 11.64 -8.25
CA TYR A 283 6.77 11.53 -9.07
C TYR A 283 7.54 12.85 -9.21
N ASP A 284 6.83 13.99 -9.28
CA ASP A 284 7.43 15.33 -9.36
C ASP A 284 8.33 15.70 -8.16
N VAL A 285 8.23 14.95 -7.06
CA VAL A 285 8.92 15.16 -5.77
C VAL A 285 9.93 14.03 -5.48
N LEU A 286 9.88 12.92 -6.22
CA LEU A 286 10.82 11.82 -6.08
C LEU A 286 12.17 12.13 -6.76
N PRO A 287 13.31 11.78 -6.15
CA PRO A 287 14.59 11.84 -6.83
C PRO A 287 14.73 10.76 -7.91
N GLU A 288 15.73 10.92 -8.79
CA GLU A 288 16.15 9.83 -9.67
C GLU A 288 16.90 8.75 -8.87
N PRO A 289 16.74 7.45 -9.21
CA PRO A 289 16.01 6.91 -10.36
C PRO A 289 14.51 6.62 -10.10
N TRP A 290 14.02 6.75 -8.87
CA TRP A 290 12.64 6.35 -8.50
C TRP A 290 11.58 7.05 -9.34
N ARG A 291 11.77 8.34 -9.63
CA ARG A 291 10.89 9.13 -10.51
C ARG A 291 10.74 8.54 -11.91
N THR A 292 11.85 8.17 -12.55
CA THR A 292 11.84 7.62 -13.91
C THR A 292 11.34 6.19 -13.97
N VAL A 293 11.73 5.35 -12.99
CA VAL A 293 11.43 3.91 -13.00
C VAL A 293 9.99 3.60 -12.57
N GLY A 294 9.48 4.33 -11.56
CA GLY A 294 8.20 4.06 -10.92
C GLY A 294 7.01 3.85 -11.86
N PRO A 295 6.75 4.77 -12.83
CA PRO A 295 5.63 4.66 -13.76
C PRO A 295 5.63 3.42 -14.67
N TYR A 296 6.76 2.71 -14.78
CA TYR A 296 6.92 1.50 -15.60
C TYR A 296 6.94 0.20 -14.78
N LEU A 297 6.87 0.30 -13.45
CA LEU A 297 6.66 -0.84 -12.56
C LEU A 297 5.17 -1.04 -12.29
N PRO A 298 4.72 -2.28 -12.00
CA PRO A 298 3.32 -2.55 -11.68
C PRO A 298 2.82 -1.74 -10.47
N ASN A 299 3.72 -1.42 -9.53
CA ASN A 299 3.42 -0.54 -8.40
C ASN A 299 2.95 0.86 -8.84
N GLY A 300 3.76 1.59 -9.62
CA GLY A 300 3.41 2.93 -10.06
C GLY A 300 2.21 2.92 -11.01
N ALA A 301 2.20 2.01 -11.98
CA ALA A 301 1.06 1.82 -12.89
C ALA A 301 -0.26 1.53 -12.14
N GLY A 302 -0.22 0.65 -11.13
CA GLY A 302 -1.37 0.37 -10.28
C GLY A 302 -1.87 1.60 -9.54
N VAL A 303 -0.97 2.37 -8.91
CA VAL A 303 -1.34 3.59 -8.16
C VAL A 303 -1.92 4.65 -9.07
N ASP A 304 -1.30 4.90 -10.22
CA ASP A 304 -1.77 5.86 -11.23
C ASP A 304 -3.18 5.49 -11.72
N ALA A 305 -3.41 4.21 -12.05
CA ALA A 305 -4.71 3.76 -12.53
C ALA A 305 -5.81 3.82 -11.46
N VAL A 306 -5.53 3.37 -10.24
CA VAL A 306 -6.51 3.45 -9.14
C VAL A 306 -6.84 4.90 -8.83
N ARG A 307 -5.84 5.79 -8.74
CA ARG A 307 -6.05 7.23 -8.51
C ARG A 307 -6.88 7.85 -9.63
N SER A 308 -6.57 7.55 -10.90
CA SER A 308 -7.31 8.04 -12.06
C SER A 308 -8.77 7.57 -12.08
N LEU A 309 -9.02 6.28 -11.83
CA LEU A 309 -10.36 5.70 -11.75
C LEU A 309 -11.16 6.25 -10.55
N SER A 310 -10.51 6.50 -9.41
CA SER A 310 -11.18 6.98 -8.19
C SER A 310 -11.56 8.46 -8.25
N TYR A 311 -10.75 9.31 -8.87
CA TYR A 311 -10.85 10.77 -8.72
C TYR A 311 -10.90 11.55 -10.04
N PHE A 312 -10.39 11.00 -11.13
CA PHE A 312 -10.21 11.71 -12.41
C PHE A 312 -10.97 11.05 -13.58
N GLY A 313 -11.90 10.13 -13.29
CA GLY A 313 -12.78 9.52 -14.30
C GLY A 313 -12.07 8.61 -15.31
N GLY A 314 -10.86 8.13 -15.01
CA GLY A 314 -10.11 7.23 -15.90
C GLY A 314 -9.30 7.92 -17.01
N VAL A 315 -8.93 9.20 -16.86
CA VAL A 315 -7.97 9.87 -17.76
C VAL A 315 -6.58 9.21 -17.73
N ASP A 316 -5.86 9.29 -18.85
CA ASP A 316 -4.46 8.84 -19.03
C ASP A 316 -4.15 7.39 -18.58
N LEU A 317 -5.17 6.51 -18.55
CA LEU A 317 -5.05 5.08 -18.22
C LEU A 317 -4.22 4.26 -19.23
N GLU A 318 -3.94 4.80 -20.41
CA GLU A 318 -3.26 4.09 -21.49
C GLU A 318 -1.88 3.55 -21.06
N ARG A 319 -1.03 4.38 -20.42
CA ARG A 319 0.28 3.94 -19.91
C ARG A 319 0.14 2.86 -18.82
N PRO A 320 -0.63 3.04 -17.73
CA PRO A 320 -0.85 2.00 -16.74
C PRO A 320 -1.31 0.65 -17.29
N LEU A 321 -2.26 0.67 -18.23
CA LEU A 321 -2.79 -0.54 -18.85
C LEU A 321 -1.72 -1.25 -19.71
N TRP A 322 -0.95 -0.51 -20.52
CA TRP A 322 0.16 -1.08 -21.28
C TRP A 322 1.27 -1.65 -20.39
N VAL A 323 1.58 -1.00 -19.27
CA VAL A 323 2.56 -1.51 -18.30
C VAL A 323 2.07 -2.84 -17.70
N VAL A 324 0.87 -2.87 -17.12
CA VAL A 324 0.34 -4.11 -16.53
C VAL A 324 0.22 -5.24 -17.56
N LEU A 325 -0.20 -4.92 -18.79
CA LEU A 325 -0.22 -5.89 -19.89
C LEU A 325 1.18 -6.41 -20.25
N ALA A 326 2.19 -5.54 -20.35
CA ALA A 326 3.56 -5.94 -20.65
C ALA A 326 4.16 -6.86 -19.56
N TRP A 327 3.89 -6.57 -18.28
CA TRP A 327 4.32 -7.44 -17.17
C TRP A 327 3.60 -8.79 -17.18
N ALA A 328 2.30 -8.83 -17.48
CA ALA A 328 1.56 -10.08 -17.66
C ALA A 328 2.09 -10.91 -18.84
N VAL A 329 2.33 -10.27 -20.00
CA VAL A 329 2.90 -10.92 -21.19
C VAL A 329 4.30 -11.45 -20.90
N ALA A 330 5.16 -10.70 -20.21
CA ALA A 330 6.48 -11.16 -19.78
C ALA A 330 6.40 -12.38 -18.84
N GLY A 331 5.50 -12.37 -17.86
CA GLY A 331 5.24 -13.51 -16.99
C GLY A 331 4.79 -14.75 -17.75
N LEU A 332 3.77 -14.62 -18.59
CA LEU A 332 3.26 -15.70 -19.44
C LEU A 332 4.32 -16.22 -20.42
N TRP A 333 5.18 -15.35 -20.96
CA TRP A 333 6.28 -15.74 -21.85
C TRP A 333 7.35 -16.55 -21.12
N MET A 334 7.75 -16.16 -19.90
CA MET A 334 8.67 -16.95 -19.07
C MET A 334 8.09 -18.33 -18.76
N ILE A 335 6.82 -18.40 -18.37
CA ILE A 335 6.12 -19.67 -18.10
C ILE A 335 6.06 -20.55 -19.35
N TRP A 336 5.74 -19.96 -20.51
CA TRP A 336 5.70 -20.67 -21.79
C TRP A 336 7.09 -21.20 -22.21
N MET A 337 8.14 -20.40 -22.04
CA MET A 337 9.52 -20.80 -22.34
C MET A 337 9.96 -21.99 -21.49
N VAL A 338 9.73 -21.94 -20.17
CA VAL A 338 10.05 -23.05 -19.26
C VAL A 338 9.21 -24.28 -19.58
N GLY A 339 7.90 -24.12 -19.82
CA GLY A 339 7.02 -25.22 -20.20
C GLY A 339 7.46 -25.90 -21.50
N ASN A 340 7.72 -25.13 -22.55
CA ASN A 340 8.14 -25.65 -23.85
C ASN A 340 9.48 -26.40 -23.78
N ASN A 341 10.43 -25.93 -22.97
CA ASN A 341 11.68 -26.64 -22.72
C ASN A 341 11.45 -27.94 -21.93
N THR A 342 10.65 -27.88 -20.86
CA THR A 342 10.37 -29.03 -19.98
C THR A 342 9.60 -30.15 -20.70
N TYR A 343 8.62 -29.82 -21.54
CA TYR A 343 7.77 -30.81 -22.21
C TYR A 343 8.35 -31.37 -23.52
N ARG A 344 9.34 -30.70 -24.14
CA ARG A 344 9.97 -31.19 -25.38
C ARG A 344 11.20 -32.07 -25.16
N PHE A 345 11.91 -31.93 -24.04
CA PHE A 345 13.23 -32.54 -23.85
C PHE A 345 13.36 -33.57 -22.72
N SER A 346 12.28 -33.91 -21.99
CA SER A 346 12.31 -34.96 -20.98
C SER A 346 11.16 -35.97 -21.10
N PRO A 347 11.29 -37.01 -21.97
CA PRO A 347 10.41 -38.18 -21.96
C PRO A 347 10.63 -39.12 -20.76
N GLN A 348 11.69 -38.89 -19.97
CA GLN A 348 12.03 -39.65 -18.76
C GLN A 348 12.30 -38.66 -17.63
N GLY A 349 11.92 -39.04 -16.40
CA GLY A 349 11.83 -38.14 -15.26
C GLY A 349 13.16 -37.47 -14.93
N VAL A 350 13.13 -36.15 -14.72
CA VAL A 350 14.25 -35.39 -14.18
C VAL A 350 14.48 -35.88 -12.75
N SER A 351 15.64 -36.49 -12.51
CA SER A 351 16.12 -36.79 -11.15
C SER A 351 16.18 -35.50 -10.34
N GLU A 352 15.66 -35.57 -9.13
CA GLU A 352 15.54 -34.48 -8.16
C GLU A 352 16.86 -33.71 -8.03
N ILE A 353 16.90 -32.47 -8.54
CA ILE A 353 17.83 -31.48 -7.99
C ILE A 353 17.14 -30.97 -6.74
N GLU A 354 17.52 -31.59 -5.63
CA GLU A 354 17.15 -31.21 -4.28
C GLU A 354 17.71 -29.81 -4.01
N ASP A 355 16.93 -28.77 -4.37
CA ASP A 355 17.25 -27.36 -4.11
C ASP A 355 16.98 -27.05 -2.63
N ASP A 356 17.84 -27.66 -1.81
CA ASP A 356 17.89 -27.70 -0.35
C ASP A 356 18.22 -26.32 0.29
N SER A 357 17.94 -25.22 -0.44
CA SER A 357 18.47 -23.89 -0.17
C SER A 357 17.63 -23.07 0.83
N VAL A 358 16.32 -23.32 0.95
CA VAL A 358 15.44 -22.64 1.94
C VAL A 358 14.35 -23.57 2.55
N GLY A 359 14.25 -24.84 2.13
CA GLY A 359 13.19 -25.78 2.58
C GLY A 359 13.04 -25.91 4.11
N VAL A 360 14.17 -25.83 4.83
CA VAL A 360 14.27 -25.94 6.29
C VAL A 360 13.36 -24.96 7.05
N VAL A 361 13.00 -23.80 6.49
CA VAL A 361 12.08 -22.85 7.17
C VAL A 361 10.64 -23.35 7.15
N GLY A 362 10.22 -24.05 6.09
CA GLY A 362 8.93 -24.73 6.05
C GLY A 362 8.92 -25.96 6.95
N GLU A 363 9.96 -26.79 6.81
CA GLU A 363 10.13 -28.02 7.59
C GLU A 363 10.20 -27.75 9.11
N PHE A 364 10.87 -26.68 9.54
CA PHE A 364 10.93 -26.29 10.96
C PHE A 364 9.56 -25.93 11.54
N VAL A 365 8.68 -25.28 10.76
CA VAL A 365 7.32 -24.93 11.19
C VAL A 365 6.43 -26.18 11.24
N GLU A 366 6.54 -27.05 10.23
CA GLU A 366 5.76 -28.28 10.12
C GLU A 366 6.14 -29.32 11.19
N HIS A 367 7.41 -29.35 11.61
CA HIS A 367 7.92 -30.27 12.63
C HIS A 367 7.80 -29.76 14.09
N HIS A 368 7.29 -28.54 14.32
CA HIS A 368 7.09 -27.94 15.65
C HIS A 368 5.64 -27.52 15.95
N LEU A 369 4.72 -27.64 15.00
CA LEU A 369 3.28 -27.57 15.28
C LEU A 369 2.77 -28.96 15.65
N PRO A 370 2.17 -29.17 16.84
CA PRO A 370 1.60 -30.46 17.18
C PRO A 370 0.37 -30.73 16.30
N SER A 371 0.47 -31.74 15.44
CA SER A 371 -0.69 -32.32 14.78
C SER A 371 -1.55 -33.00 15.83
N HIS A 372 -2.66 -32.37 16.22
CA HIS A 372 -3.68 -33.00 17.03
C HIS A 372 -4.39 -34.08 16.19
N SER A 373 -3.81 -35.28 16.22
CA SER A 373 -4.44 -36.51 15.74
C SER A 373 -5.62 -36.85 16.64
N GLU A 374 -6.78 -37.16 16.05
CA GLU A 374 -8.01 -37.56 16.74
C GLU A 374 -7.93 -38.99 17.31
N ALA A 375 -6.93 -39.27 18.17
CA ALA A 375 -6.62 -40.61 18.67
C ALA A 375 -6.93 -40.84 20.17
N ASP A 376 -7.10 -39.78 20.97
CA ASP A 376 -7.34 -39.89 22.43
C ASP A 376 -8.83 -39.65 22.84
N ALA A 377 -9.77 -39.76 21.89
CA ALA A 377 -11.21 -39.62 22.16
C ALA A 377 -11.94 -40.96 22.42
N SER A 378 -11.19 -42.03 22.76
CA SER A 378 -11.70 -43.41 22.82
C SER A 378 -11.49 -44.11 24.17
N GLU A 379 -11.51 -43.40 25.30
CA GLU A 379 -11.50 -44.05 26.62
C GLU A 379 -12.22 -43.25 27.74
N ALA A 380 -13.56 -43.09 27.63
CA ALA A 380 -14.49 -42.91 28.77
C ALA A 380 -15.97 -42.75 28.33
N ARG A 381 -16.68 -43.87 28.11
CA ARG A 381 -18.15 -43.97 28.26
C ARG A 381 -18.48 -45.32 28.89
N GLU A 382 -18.87 -45.30 30.17
CA GLU A 382 -20.24 -45.55 30.68
C GLU A 382 -20.30 -46.93 31.37
N PRO A 383 -21.29 -47.26 32.24
CA PRO A 383 -22.63 -46.66 32.37
C PRO A 383 -23.06 -46.23 33.78
N ALA A 384 -24.29 -45.71 33.87
CA ALA A 384 -24.97 -45.31 35.10
C ALA A 384 -25.76 -46.46 35.77
N GLU A 385 -25.94 -46.38 37.10
CA GLU A 385 -27.00 -47.10 37.84
C GLU A 385 -27.49 -46.24 39.04
N LYS A 386 -28.71 -46.53 39.53
CA LYS A 386 -29.47 -45.74 40.52
C LYS A 386 -29.40 -46.32 41.93
N ASP A 387 -29.38 -45.44 42.95
CA ASP A 387 -30.29 -45.42 44.12
C ASP A 387 -29.96 -44.15 44.95
N ALA A 388 -30.91 -43.27 45.29
CA ALA A 388 -31.94 -43.34 46.33
C ALA A 388 -31.41 -43.12 47.77
N GLY A 389 -31.96 -42.15 48.51
CA GLY A 389 -31.76 -42.05 49.98
C GLY A 389 -31.53 -40.66 50.61
N ASP A 390 -32.58 -39.85 50.66
CA ASP A 390 -33.05 -39.07 51.83
C ASP A 390 -32.25 -37.98 52.60
N ALA A 391 -33.08 -37.04 53.11
CA ALA A 391 -32.99 -36.26 54.36
C ALA A 391 -32.28 -34.88 54.45
N ASP A 392 -33.14 -33.86 54.61
CA ASP A 392 -33.10 -32.71 55.55
C ASP A 392 -31.95 -31.66 55.50
N THR A 393 -32.19 -30.36 55.77
CA THR A 393 -33.35 -29.65 56.39
C THR A 393 -33.38 -28.19 55.90
N ALA A 394 -34.57 -27.55 55.92
CA ALA A 394 -34.91 -26.13 56.22
C ALA A 394 -34.01 -24.94 55.72
N ASP A 395 -34.51 -23.75 55.41
CA ASP A 395 -35.77 -23.09 55.86
C ASP A 395 -36.27 -22.06 54.83
N ASP A 396 -37.52 -21.61 55.00
CA ASP A 396 -38.19 -20.48 54.32
C ASP A 396 -37.47 -19.11 54.55
N THR A 397 -37.75 -17.96 53.92
CA THR A 397 -38.79 -17.39 53.00
C THR A 397 -38.07 -16.34 52.11
N ASP A 398 -38.43 -15.97 50.87
CA ASP A 398 -39.70 -15.63 50.18
C ASP A 398 -40.06 -14.11 50.19
N VAL A 399 -40.57 -13.62 49.05
CA VAL A 399 -41.28 -12.34 48.79
C VAL A 399 -40.50 -10.99 48.66
N ASP A 400 -40.17 -10.67 47.40
CA ASP A 400 -40.66 -9.54 46.57
C ASP A 400 -40.69 -8.04 46.99
N ALA A 401 -40.21 -7.25 46.02
CA ALA A 401 -40.84 -6.08 45.36
C ALA A 401 -40.77 -4.63 45.90
N ASP A 402 -40.46 -3.78 44.92
CA ASP A 402 -41.01 -2.45 44.58
C ASP A 402 -40.78 -1.18 45.44
N SER A 403 -39.96 -0.32 44.83
CA SER A 403 -40.29 1.05 44.37
C SER A 403 -40.53 2.22 45.35
N ASP A 404 -39.83 3.29 45.00
CA ASP A 404 -40.28 4.70 44.91
C ASP A 404 -39.79 5.70 45.97
N ALA A 405 -39.75 6.97 45.54
CA ALA A 405 -38.95 8.06 46.09
C ALA A 405 -39.65 8.87 47.20
N GLY A 406 -38.89 9.65 47.98
CA GLY A 406 -39.50 10.59 48.93
C GLY A 406 -38.59 11.39 49.87
N ASP A 407 -38.01 12.48 49.35
CA ASP A 407 -37.85 13.79 50.02
C ASP A 407 -36.78 14.04 51.13
N HIS A 408 -36.49 15.33 51.30
CA HIS A 408 -35.42 16.02 52.05
C HIS A 408 -35.92 16.58 53.42
N PRO A 409 -35.08 17.09 54.39
CA PRO A 409 -34.15 18.22 54.21
C PRO A 409 -32.89 18.35 55.13
N ALA A 410 -32.10 19.40 54.88
CA ALA A 410 -30.86 19.77 55.61
C ALA A 410 -31.10 20.76 56.79
N PRO A 411 -30.04 21.21 57.50
CA PRO A 411 -29.62 22.62 57.27
C PRO A 411 -28.13 23.04 57.48
N ARG A 412 -27.64 23.85 56.52
CA ARG A 412 -26.94 25.16 56.63
C ARG A 412 -25.48 25.34 57.14
N GLY A 413 -24.73 26.06 56.29
CA GLY A 413 -23.70 27.08 56.62
C GLY A 413 -22.98 27.59 55.36
N ARG A 414 -23.53 28.56 54.59
CA ARG A 414 -23.17 30.01 54.52
C ARG A 414 -21.67 30.29 54.25
N HIS A 415 -21.19 31.24 53.43
CA HIS A 415 -21.68 32.23 52.43
C HIS A 415 -20.37 32.88 51.81
N ALA A 416 -20.29 33.55 50.66
CA ALA A 416 -21.10 33.69 49.43
C ALA A 416 -20.24 34.42 48.34
N ALA A 417 -20.69 34.49 47.09
CA ALA A 417 -20.15 35.39 46.02
C ALA A 417 -21.09 36.61 45.83
N PRO A 418 -20.79 37.60 44.93
CA PRO A 418 -21.10 37.42 43.50
C PRO A 418 -20.20 38.16 42.46
N GLU A 419 -20.47 37.88 41.18
CA GLU A 419 -20.04 38.51 39.92
C GLU A 419 -20.84 39.84 39.62
N PRO A 420 -20.89 40.42 38.38
CA PRO A 420 -19.86 40.78 37.37
C PRO A 420 -19.99 42.25 36.81
N ASP A 421 -19.13 42.57 35.83
CA ASP A 421 -19.33 43.47 34.66
C ASP A 421 -19.18 45.02 34.78
N GLU A 422 -19.07 45.64 33.58
CA GLU A 422 -18.99 47.04 33.15
C GLU A 422 -17.63 47.78 33.06
N SER A 423 -17.37 48.27 31.84
CA SER A 423 -16.41 49.32 31.45
C SER A 423 -17.10 50.70 31.58
N PRO A 424 -16.39 51.84 31.77
CA PRO A 424 -15.73 52.50 30.62
C PRO A 424 -14.54 53.46 30.91
N ARG A 425 -13.94 53.93 29.80
CA ARG A 425 -13.08 55.12 29.56
C ARG A 425 -13.01 56.23 30.65
N HIS A 426 -11.81 56.73 30.97
CA HIS A 426 -11.21 57.95 30.34
C HIS A 426 -9.82 58.32 30.91
N ASP A 427 -9.05 59.00 30.06
CA ASP A 427 -7.85 59.84 30.20
C ASP A 427 -7.23 60.17 31.56
N GLY A 428 -5.89 60.22 31.57
CA GLY A 428 -5.00 60.74 32.62
C GLY A 428 -3.55 60.76 32.16
#